data_AF-A0A951XPC6-F1
#
_entry.id   AF-A0A951XPC6-F1
#
_cell.length_a   1.000
_cell.length_b   1.000
_cell.length_c   1.000
_cell.angle_alpha   90.00
_cell.angle_beta   90.00
_cell.angle_gamma   90.00
#
_symmetry.space_group_name_H-M   'P 1'
#
loop_
_entity.id
_entity.type
_entity.pdbx_description
1 polymer ?
#
loop_
_entity_poly.entity_id
_entity_poly.type
_entity_poly.pdbx_seq_one_letter_code
_entity_poly.pdbx_strand_id
1 'polypeptide(L)'
;MSTEKKKPVASAAKAGAKETASAPPATRPPGDESPTHLGVRARTPGFRRAGRAWSDTETVVPIDAFSADEIEALASESELSVTFIVERAGG
;
A
#
# COMPACT_ATOMS: atom_id res chain seq x y z
N MET A 1 60.08 3.40 6.19
CA MET A 1 58.91 3.60 7.08
C MET A 1 57.67 3.49 6.19
N SER A 2 57.07 2.31 6.10
CA SER A 2 55.90 1.84 6.87
C SER A 2 54.56 2.34 6.30
N THR A 3 53.92 1.48 5.48
CA THR A 3 52.49 1.04 5.41
C THR A 3 51.43 1.90 6.13
N GLU A 4 50.17 2.11 5.70
CA GLU A 4 49.16 1.23 5.07
C GLU A 4 47.83 2.00 4.83
N LYS A 5 46.94 1.40 3.99
CA LYS A 5 45.44 1.45 3.96
C LYS A 5 44.75 2.54 3.10
N LYS A 6 43.63 2.30 2.41
CA LYS A 6 42.86 1.11 1.96
C LYS A 6 41.64 1.65 1.17
N LYS A 7 41.33 1.01 0.03
CA LYS A 7 40.05 0.97 -0.75
C LYS A 7 39.51 2.25 -1.44
N PRO A 8 39.35 2.23 -2.78
CA PRO A 8 38.30 2.98 -3.44
C PRO A 8 36.97 2.26 -3.18
N VAL A 9 36.00 2.93 -2.54
CA VAL A 9 34.62 2.42 -2.51
C VAL A 9 33.84 3.11 -3.62
N ALA A 10 33.61 2.36 -4.69
CA ALA A 10 32.54 2.62 -5.61
C ALA A 10 31.21 2.58 -4.83
N SER A 11 30.49 3.70 -4.77
CA SER A 11 29.05 3.67 -4.53
C SER A 11 28.36 3.90 -5.85
N ALA A 12 28.05 2.79 -6.51
CA ALA A 12 27.04 2.73 -7.53
C ALA A 12 25.67 2.94 -6.86
N ALA A 13 25.01 4.06 -7.12
CA ALA A 13 23.55 4.12 -7.05
C ALA A 13 23.04 3.98 -8.48
N LYS A 14 22.81 2.72 -8.83
CA LYS A 14 22.34 2.20 -10.10
C LYS A 14 20.96 2.81 -10.43
N ALA A 15 20.83 3.38 -11.63
CA ALA A 15 19.56 3.52 -12.29
C ALA A 15 18.89 2.14 -12.37
N GLY A 16 17.76 1.99 -11.69
CA GLY A 16 16.96 0.78 -11.64
C GLY A 16 15.52 1.10 -11.97
N ALA A 17 15.23 1.37 -13.23
CA ALA A 17 13.91 1.09 -13.76
C ALA A 17 13.77 -0.45 -13.80
N LYS A 18 13.00 -0.99 -12.85
CA LYS A 18 12.35 -2.29 -12.99
C LYS A 18 11.02 -2.22 -12.25
N GLU A 19 10.01 -1.90 -13.06
CA GLU A 19 8.71 -2.56 -13.13
C GLU A 19 8.48 -3.72 -12.13
N THR A 20 7.26 -3.73 -11.57
CA THR A 20 6.60 -4.82 -10.84
C THR A 20 7.14 -5.19 -9.46
N ALA A 21 6.85 -4.35 -8.46
CA ALA A 21 6.45 -4.89 -7.17
C ALA A 21 4.98 -5.30 -7.31
N SER A 22 4.76 -6.61 -7.46
CA SER A 22 3.48 -7.26 -7.30
C SER A 22 2.91 -6.94 -5.92
N ALA A 23 2.24 -5.80 -5.77
CA ALA A 23 1.07 -5.79 -4.92
C ALA A 23 0.14 -6.87 -5.50
N PRO A 24 -0.42 -7.79 -4.70
CA PRO A 24 -1.58 -8.51 -5.19
C PRO A 24 -2.52 -7.43 -5.74
N PRO A 25 -3.05 -7.56 -6.97
CA PRO A 25 -4.14 -6.69 -7.38
C PRO A 25 -5.14 -6.83 -6.24
N ALA A 26 -5.43 -5.75 -5.54
CA ALA A 26 -6.41 -5.80 -4.50
C ALA A 26 -7.65 -6.36 -5.18
N THR A 27 -7.98 -7.61 -4.86
CA THR A 27 -8.78 -8.47 -5.75
C THR A 27 -10.15 -7.87 -5.81
N ARG A 28 -10.39 -7.01 -6.81
CA ARG A 28 -11.73 -6.56 -7.14
C ARG A 28 -12.46 -7.83 -7.55
N PRO A 29 -13.53 -8.24 -6.84
CA PRO A 29 -14.23 -9.46 -7.18
C PRO A 29 -14.70 -9.36 -8.64
N PRO A 30 -14.60 -10.45 -9.43
CA PRO A 30 -15.13 -10.51 -10.78
C PRO A 30 -16.66 -10.61 -10.71
N GLY A 31 -17.29 -9.47 -10.52
CA GLY A 31 -18.71 -9.21 -10.65
C GLY A 31 -18.83 -7.71 -10.89
N ASP A 32 -19.81 -7.27 -11.66
CA ASP A 32 -20.12 -5.86 -11.91
C ASP A 32 -20.42 -5.04 -10.63
N GLU A 33 -20.29 -5.65 -9.46
CA GLU A 33 -20.46 -5.04 -8.16
C GLU A 33 -19.25 -4.17 -7.83
N SER A 34 -19.46 -2.86 -7.86
CA SER A 34 -18.46 -1.89 -7.40
C SER A 34 -18.31 -2.00 -5.87
N PRO A 35 -17.09 -2.07 -5.33
CA PRO A 35 -16.87 -2.13 -3.89
C PRO A 35 -17.49 -0.91 -3.22
N THR A 36 -18.18 -1.11 -2.10
CA THR A 36 -18.84 -0.04 -1.34
C THR A 36 -17.99 0.40 -0.16
N HIS A 37 -17.11 -0.48 0.33
CA HIS A 37 -16.27 -0.24 1.49
C HIS A 37 -14.84 -0.74 1.27
N LEU A 38 -13.92 -0.17 2.04
CA LEU A 38 -12.53 -0.60 2.17
C LEU A 38 -12.27 -1.06 3.60
N GLY A 39 -11.81 -2.29 3.77
CA GLY A 39 -11.17 -2.74 5.00
C GLY A 39 -9.70 -2.35 4.95
N VAL A 40 -9.28 -1.41 5.80
CA VAL A 40 -7.89 -0.95 5.87
C VAL A 40 -7.29 -1.32 7.21
N ARG A 41 -6.14 -1.99 7.18
CA ARG A 41 -5.36 -2.36 8.36
C ARG A 41 -3.91 -1.95 8.18
N ALA A 42 -3.30 -1.30 9.16
CA ALA A 42 -1.87 -1.03 9.14
C ALA A 42 -1.06 -2.21 9.66
N ARG A 43 0.14 -2.43 9.12
CA ARG A 43 1.13 -3.33 9.71
C ARG A 43 1.82 -2.67 10.90
N THR A 44 2.10 -1.38 10.77
CA THR A 44 2.69 -0.54 11.82
C THR A 44 1.58 0.32 12.44
N PRO A 45 1.26 0.15 13.74
CA PRO A 45 0.22 0.95 14.37
C PRO A 45 0.59 2.44 14.35
N GLY A 46 -0.35 3.27 13.91
CA GLY A 46 -0.15 4.73 13.77
C GLY A 46 0.40 5.16 12.41
N PHE A 47 0.55 4.25 11.43
CA PHE A 47 0.94 4.60 10.07
C PHE A 47 -0.06 5.58 9.44
N ARG A 48 0.40 6.63 8.78
CA ARG A 48 -0.45 7.72 8.26
C ARG A 48 -0.49 7.73 6.74
N ARG A 49 -1.70 7.66 6.17
CA ARG A 49 -1.95 7.77 4.72
C ARG A 49 -3.35 8.33 4.48
N ALA A 50 -3.56 9.07 3.37
CA ALA A 50 -4.82 9.75 3.05
C ALA A 50 -5.32 10.64 4.21
N GLY A 51 -4.41 11.39 4.83
CA GLY A 51 -4.71 12.28 5.96
C GLY A 51 -5.08 11.60 7.29
N ARG A 52 -5.21 10.27 7.32
CA ARG A 52 -5.65 9.50 8.49
C ARG A 52 -4.54 8.63 9.06
N ALA A 53 -4.56 8.41 10.37
CA ALA A 53 -3.73 7.40 11.03
C ALA A 53 -4.48 6.06 11.07
N TRP A 54 -3.81 5.00 10.65
CA TRP A 54 -4.34 3.65 10.60
C TRP A 54 -3.75 2.81 11.74
N SER A 55 -4.62 2.02 12.37
CA SER A 55 -4.24 1.12 13.47
C SER A 55 -3.96 -0.29 12.93
N ASP A 56 -3.39 -1.15 13.76
CA ASP A 56 -3.17 -2.56 13.42
C ASP A 56 -4.47 -3.39 13.40
N THR A 57 -5.58 -2.79 13.85
CA THR A 57 -6.93 -3.33 13.74
C THR A 57 -7.55 -2.94 12.39
N GLU A 58 -8.22 -3.91 11.74
CA GLU A 58 -8.97 -3.65 10.51
C GLU A 58 -10.06 -2.61 10.75
N THR A 59 -10.02 -1.55 9.94
CA THR A 59 -11.01 -0.48 9.96
C THR A 59 -11.76 -0.51 8.65
N VAL A 60 -13.08 -0.75 8.72
CA VAL A 60 -13.96 -0.67 7.56
C VAL A 60 -14.41 0.77 7.38
N VAL A 61 -14.19 1.32 6.19
CA VAL A 61 -14.55 2.68 5.82
C VAL A 61 -15.26 2.69 4.46
N PRO A 62 -16.26 3.56 4.24
CA PRO A 62 -16.91 3.65 2.94
C PRO A 62 -15.93 4.15 1.89
N ILE A 63 -15.98 3.58 0.68
CA ILE A 63 -15.07 3.96 -0.40
C ILE A 63 -15.29 5.41 -0.85
N ASP A 64 -16.54 5.90 -0.75
CA ASP A 64 -16.95 7.26 -1.13
C ASP A 64 -16.34 8.34 -0.22
N ALA A 65 -15.84 7.96 0.96
CA ALA A 65 -15.11 8.88 1.83
C ALA A 65 -13.68 9.19 1.32
N PHE A 66 -13.23 8.52 0.26
CA PHE A 66 -11.91 8.70 -0.33
C PHE A 66 -12.02 9.01 -1.81
N SER A 67 -11.12 9.85 -2.29
CA SER A 67 -10.95 10.08 -3.73
C SER A 67 -10.29 8.87 -4.38
N ALA A 68 -10.47 8.68 -5.70
CA ALA A 68 -9.82 7.60 -6.45
C ALA A 68 -8.29 7.57 -6.23
N ASP A 69 -7.64 8.74 -6.25
CA ASP A 69 -6.20 8.88 -5.99
C ASP A 69 -5.82 8.43 -4.56
N GLU A 70 -6.66 8.72 -3.56
CA GLU A 70 -6.42 8.29 -2.18
C GLU A 70 -6.59 6.78 -2.02
N ILE A 71 -7.57 6.19 -2.70
CA ILE A 71 -7.80 4.75 -2.70
C ILE A 71 -6.63 4.04 -3.36
N GLU A 72 -6.16 4.53 -4.51
CA GLU A 72 -4.97 4.00 -5.18
C GLU A 72 -3.73 4.16 -4.30
N ALA A 73 -3.56 5.31 -3.65
CA ALA A 73 -2.49 5.52 -2.70
C ALA A 73 -2.55 4.50 -1.56
N LEU A 74 -3.70 4.29 -0.92
CA LEU A 74 -3.89 3.31 0.15
C LEU A 74 -3.60 1.88 -0.32
N ALA A 75 -4.08 1.51 -1.51
CA ALA A 75 -3.88 0.19 -2.09
C ALA A 75 -2.42 -0.06 -2.54
N SER A 76 -1.67 0.99 -2.87
CA SER A 76 -0.26 0.92 -3.24
C SER A 76 0.68 0.81 -2.02
N GLU A 77 0.24 1.26 -0.84
CA GLU A 77 1.07 1.20 0.36
C GLU A 77 1.28 -0.23 0.87
N SER A 78 2.54 -0.67 0.92
CA SER A 78 2.91 -2.00 1.46
C SER A 78 2.80 -2.10 2.99
N GLU A 79 2.79 -0.96 3.69
CA GLU A 79 2.55 -0.86 5.13
C GLU A 79 1.06 -1.02 5.48
N LEU A 80 0.18 -0.97 4.48
CA LEU A 80 -1.25 -1.15 4.64
C LEU A 80 -1.71 -2.47 4.00
N SER A 81 -2.72 -3.08 4.59
CA SER A 81 -3.50 -4.15 3.99
C SER A 81 -4.88 -3.59 3.69
N VAL A 82 -5.18 -3.45 2.40
CA VAL A 82 -6.44 -2.91 1.91
C VAL A 82 -7.24 -4.03 1.26
N THR A 83 -8.46 -4.23 1.74
CA THR A 83 -9.41 -5.22 1.27
C THR A 83 -10.64 -4.50 0.72
N PHE A 84 -11.01 -4.74 -0.52
CA PHE A 84 -12.21 -4.17 -1.12
C PHE A 84 -13.42 -5.01 -0.73
N ILE A 85 -14.35 -4.41 0.02
CA ILE A 85 -15.56 -5.06 0.51
C ILE A 85 -16.72 -4.64 -0.39
N VAL A 86 -17.33 -5.63 -1.02
CA VAL A 86 -18.62 -5.47 -1.70
C VAL A 86 -19.69 -5.85 -0.70
N GLU A 87 -20.41 -4.87 -0.15
CA GLU A 87 -21.71 -5.20 0.44
C GLU A 87 -22.62 -5.64 -0.70
N ARG A 88 -22.91 -6.94 -0.79
CA ARG A 88 -24.03 -7.37 -1.60
C ARG A 88 -25.27 -6.71 -1.02
N ALA A 89 -25.82 -5.73 -1.73
CA ALA A 89 -27.21 -5.35 -1.56
C ALA A 89 -28.01 -6.63 -1.86
N GLY A 90 -28.36 -7.36 -0.80
CA GLY A 90 -29.15 -8.58 -0.91
C GLY A 90 -30.45 -8.25 -1.64
N GLY A 91 -30.65 -8.89 -2.78
CA GLY A 91 -31.93 -8.96 -3.48
C GLY A 91 -32.91 -9.90 -2.81
#